data_AF-A0A662JWC7-F1
#
_entry.id   AF-A0A662JWC7-F1
#
_cell.length_a   1.000
_cell.length_b   1.000
_cell.length_c   1.000
_cell.angle_alpha   90.00
_cell.angle_beta   90.00
_cell.angle_gamma   90.00
#
_symmetry.space_group_name_H-M   'P 1'
#
loop_
_entity.id
_entity.type
_entity.pdbx_description
1 polymer ?
#
loop_
_entity_poly.entity_id
_entity_poly.type
_entity_poly.pdbx_seq_one_letter_code
_entity_poly.pdbx_strand_id
1 'polypeptide(L)' 'MDEQIREGNFCRVKNRIDIIGKVVKKGENFVRLDVPNFRGVMEYPLTLVEFIDNGAVLHEESGVS' A
#
# COMPACT_ATOMS: atom_id res chain seq x y z
N MET A 1 5.41 12.28 8.66
CA MET A 1 6.03 11.15 7.93
C MET A 1 4.98 10.47 7.03
N ASP A 2 3.98 11.23 6.54
CA ASP A 2 2.67 10.68 6.09
C ASP A 2 2.24 11.23 4.71
N GLU A 3 3.14 11.94 4.02
CA GLU A 3 2.86 12.61 2.75
C GLU A 3 2.79 11.65 1.54
N GLN A 4 3.22 10.41 1.73
CA GLN A 4 3.33 9.40 0.67
C GLN A 4 2.08 8.52 0.53
N ILE A 5 1.18 8.51 1.52
CA ILE A 5 -0.08 7.76 1.44
C ILE A 5 -1.11 8.64 0.73
N ARG A 6 -1.41 8.29 -0.52
CA ARG A 6 -2.35 9.00 -1.39
C ARG A 6 -3.22 8.00 -2.14
N GLU A 7 -4.40 8.44 -2.57
CA GLU A 7 -5.27 7.64 -3.43
C GLU A 7 -4.53 7.21 -4.70
N GLY A 8 -4.67 5.94 -5.06
CA GLY A 8 -3.94 5.34 -6.17
C GLY A 8 -2.68 4.56 -5.78
N ASN A 9 -2.05 4.88 -4.65
CA ASN A 9 -0.83 4.21 -4.18
C ASN A 9 -1.12 2.85 -3.55
N PHE A 10 -0.14 1.97 -3.53
CA PHE A 10 -0.21 0.74 -2.74
C PHE A 10 0.35 0.97 -1.35
N CYS A 11 -0.31 0.39 -0.36
CA CYS A 11 0.14 0.39 1.02
C CYS A 11 0.06 -1.03 1.59
N ARG A 12 0.98 -1.31 2.52
CA ARG A 12 1.02 -2.55 3.29
C ARG A 12 0.57 -2.28 4.72
N VAL A 13 -0.11 -3.22 5.34
CA VAL A 13 -0.42 -3.15 6.78
C VAL A 13 0.80 -3.66 7.57
N LYS A 14 1.39 -2.81 8.42
CA LYS A 14 2.66 -3.08 9.13
C LYS A 14 2.65 -4.39 9.93
N ASN A 15 1.51 -4.74 10.53
CA ASN A 15 1.38 -5.93 11.38
C ASN A 15 0.94 -7.19 10.59
N ARG A 16 0.62 -7.04 9.30
CA ARG A 16 0.06 -8.08 8.43
C ARG A 16 0.64 -7.89 7.04
N ILE A 17 1.86 -8.42 6.84
CA ILE A 17 2.58 -8.26 5.57
C ILE A 17 1.86 -8.90 4.38
N ASP A 18 0.92 -9.81 4.64
CA ASP A 18 0.00 -10.45 3.68
C ASP A 18 -1.05 -9.47 3.12
N ILE A 19 -1.24 -8.32 3.77
CA ILE A 19 -2.25 -7.34 3.40
C ILE A 19 -1.58 -6.17 2.70
N ILE A 20 -1.62 -6.22 1.38
CA ILE A 20 -1.24 -5.15 0.48
C ILE A 20 -2.49 -4.73 -0.28
N GLY A 21 -2.80 -3.44 -0.30
CA GLY A 21 -3.96 -2.94 -1.01
C GLY A 21 -3.74 -1.57 -1.61
N LYS A 22 -4.54 -1.26 -2.63
CA LYS A 22 -4.56 0.05 -3.26
C LYS A 22 -5.36 1.02 -2.40
N VAL A 23 -4.80 2.19 -2.12
CA VAL A 23 -5.50 3.25 -1.41
C VAL A 23 -6.63 3.77 -2.31
N VAL A 24 -7.87 3.54 -1.89
CA VAL A 24 -9.06 4.07 -2.58
C VAL A 24 -9.59 5.33 -1.93
N LYS A 25 -9.26 5.56 -0.65
CA LYS A 25 -9.62 6.79 0.06
C LYS A 25 -8.66 7.05 1.21
N LYS A 26 -8.20 8.29 1.36
CA LYS A 26 -7.43 8.74 2.53
C LYS A 26 -8.26 9.73 3.36
N GLY A 27 -8.56 9.37 4.60
CA GLY A 27 -9.10 10.28 5.60
C GLY A 27 -8.01 10.94 6.43
N GLU A 28 -8.42 11.63 7.49
CA GLU A 28 -7.48 12.29 8.42
C GLU A 28 -6.69 11.29 9.26
N ASN A 29 -7.35 10.24 9.76
CA ASN A 29 -6.76 9.23 10.65
C ASN A 29 -6.75 7.81 10.08
N PHE A 30 -7.54 7.58 9.02
CA PHE A 30 -7.78 6.25 8.46
C PHE A 30 -7.56 6.25 6.94
N VAL A 31 -7.22 5.08 6.41
CA VAL A 31 -7.10 4.82 4.99
C VAL A 31 -7.97 3.63 4.61
N ARG A 32 -8.58 3.69 3.44
CA ARG A 32 -9.30 2.57 2.86
C ARG A 32 -8.46 1.92 1.79
N LEU A 33 -8.24 0.63 1.93
CA LEU A 33 -7.46 -0.20 1.03
C LEU A 33 -8.40 -1.17 0.30
N ASP A 34 -8.27 -1.20 -1.02
CA ASP A 34 -8.78 -2.27 -1.85
C ASP A 34 -7.73 -3.40 -1.88
N VAL A 35 -8.03 -4.48 -1.16
CA VAL A 35 -7.10 -5.60 -0.95
C VAL A 35 -7.46 -6.72 -1.92
N PRO A 36 -6.50 -7.23 -2.72
CA PRO A 36 -6.73 -8.37 -3.59
C PRO A 36 -7.29 -9.56 -2.80
N ASN A 37 -8.30 -10.22 -3.35
CA ASN A 37 -9.01 -11.37 -2.73
C ASN A 37 -9.96 -11.01 -1.58
N PHE A 38 -10.13 -9.75 -1.22
CA PHE A 38 -11.19 -9.30 -0.33
C PHE A 38 -12.33 -8.65 -1.13
N ARG A 39 -13.56 -9.10 -0.91
CA ARG A 39 -14.74 -8.45 -1.53
C ARG A 39 -15.10 -7.21 -0.72
N GLY A 40 -14.59 -6.06 -1.13
CA GLY A 40 -14.89 -4.76 -0.54
C GLY A 40 -13.63 -3.96 -0.23
N VAL A 41 -13.76 -2.97 0.64
CA VAL A 41 -12.64 -2.13 1.08
C VAL A 41 -12.40 -2.33 2.56
N MET A 42 -11.14 -2.41 2.96
CA MET A 42 -10.73 -2.54 4.35
C MET A 42 -10.24 -1.18 4.86
N GLU A 43 -10.63 -0.81 6.08
CA GLU A 43 -10.24 0.46 6.70
C GLU A 43 -9.20 0.22 7.79
N TYR A 44 -8.10 0.97 7.73
CA TYR A 44 -6.99 0.87 8.68
C TYR A 44 -6.55 2.24 9.18
N PRO A 45 -6.10 2.37 10.44
CA PRO A 45 -5.41 3.57 10.91
C PRO A 45 -4.17 3.86 10.06
N LEU A 46 -3.92 5.14 9.73
CA LEU A 46 -2.73 5.56 8.99
C LEU A 46 -1.43 5.12 9.67
N THR A 47 -1.42 5.07 11.00
CA THR A 47 -0.28 4.63 11.81
C THR A 47 0.09 3.15 11.58
N LEU A 48 -0.88 2.33 11.15
CA LEU A 48 -0.72 0.89 10.93
C LEU A 48 -0.47 0.52 9.47
N VAL A 49 -0.42 1.50 8.56
CA VAL A 49 -0.07 1.27 7.16
C VAL A 49 1.26 1.92 6.83
N GLU A 50 1.94 1.38 5.83
CA GLU A 50 3.14 1.95 5.24
C GLU A 50 3.00 1.99 3.73
N PHE A 51 3.48 3.07 3.12
CA PHE A 51 3.58 3.15 1.67
C PHE A 51 4.64 2.17 1.18
N ILE A 52 4.34 1.43 0.11
CA ILE A 52 5.32 0.61 -0.59
C ILE A 52 5.56 1.21 -1.97
N ASP A 53 6.82 1.53 -2.25
CA ASP A 53 7.21 2.00 -3.58
C ASP A 53 7.23 0.81 -4.54
N ASN A 54 6.37 0.85 -5.55
CA ASN A 54 6.35 -0.15 -6.62
C ASN A 54 7.63 -0.11 -7.47
N GLY A 55 8.52 0.88 -7.28
CA GLY A 55 9.82 1.00 -7.95
C GLY A 55 10.86 -0.05 -7.54
N ALA A 56 10.67 -0.82 -6.47
CA ALA A 56 11.65 -1.83 -6.04
C ALA A 56 11.52 -3.20 -6.72
N VAL A 57 10.51 -3.41 -7.59
CA VAL A 57 10.26 -4.70 -8.27
C VAL A 57 10.60 -4.64 -9.77
N LEU A 58 11.31 -3.60 -10.23
CA LEU A 58 11.77 -3.48 -11.64
C LEU A 58 13.28 -3.19 -11.76
N HIS A 59 14.11 -3.68 -10.84
CA HIS A 59 15.58 -3.64 -10.97
C HIS A 59 16.25 -5.00 -10.70
N GLU A 60 15.63 -6.07 -11.18
CA GLU A 60 16.33 -7.26 -11.70
C GLU A 60 15.60 -7.51 -13.02
N GLU A 61 16.07 -7.06 -14.18
CA GLU A 61 17.17 -7.66 -14.94
C GLU A 61 17.90 -6.59 -15.76
N SER A 62 19.16 -6.36 -15.46
CA SER A 62 20.15 -6.00 -16.48
C SER A 62 21.41 -6.79 -16.19
N GLY A 63 21.25 -8.12 -16.16
CA GLY A 63 22.29 -9.01 -16.63
C GLY A 63 22.27 -8.98 -18.15
N VAL A 64 23.09 -8.13 -18.76
CA VAL A 64 23.54 -8.30 -20.15
C VAL A 64 25.03 -7.97 -20.20
N SER A 65 25.79 -9.06 -20.25
CA SER A 65 27.09 -9.27 -20.92
C SER A 65 28.28 -8.40 -20.57
#